data_AF-A0A7X0DMM5-F1
#
_entry.id   AF-A0A7X0DMM5-F1
#
_cell.length_a   1.000
_cell.length_b   1.000
_cell.length_c   1.000
_cell.angle_alpha   90.00
_cell.angle_beta   90.00
_cell.angle_gamma   90.00
#
_symmetry.space_group_name_H-M   'P 1'
#
loop_
_entity.id
_entity.type
_entity.pdbx_description
1 polymer ?
#
loop_
_entity_poly.entity_id
_entity_poly.type
_entity_poly.pdbx_seq_one_letter_code
_entity_poly.pdbx_strand_id
1 'polypeptide(L)'
;MKRLVSRLLVVALPFLMSSPVWAQAPEMPSNLQIVGTIRATGDAPPPKAGDTVKVVEDKENGAVSATGSVLDDQGTFYVEMNKQAPYNGTPLRLQIVTGGQDFPLKEGKAEVRISFKGGFPFPKREDRTLYYGDGSEPVAAPAAAKAAPATAAGTQVCPASLPKCDVNGDGTFTQADLDLVKAELKLKTPSAKADINGDGQVNSADLVQGIKELKLKK
;
A
#
# COMPACT_ATOMS: atom_id res chain seq x y z
N MET A 1 -43.26 -9.26 -75.93
CA MET A 1 -43.37 -8.46 -74.67
C MET A 1 -42.20 -8.84 -73.77
N LYS A 2 -41.14 -8.01 -73.71
CA LYS A 2 -39.95 -8.24 -72.85
C LYS A 2 -40.15 -7.49 -71.53
N ARG A 3 -40.18 -8.19 -70.40
CA ARG A 3 -40.26 -7.58 -69.05
C ARG A 3 -38.85 -7.40 -68.51
N LEU A 4 -38.46 -6.15 -68.27
CA LEU A 4 -37.25 -5.74 -67.58
C LEU A 4 -37.41 -6.06 -66.09
N VAL A 5 -36.52 -6.89 -65.53
CA VAL A 5 -36.45 -7.13 -64.09
C VAL A 5 -35.30 -6.29 -63.54
N SER A 6 -35.63 -5.17 -62.91
CA SER A 6 -34.66 -4.28 -62.27
C SER A 6 -34.30 -4.84 -60.89
N ARG A 7 -33.05 -5.28 -60.72
CA ARG A 7 -32.52 -5.74 -59.41
C ARG A 7 -32.02 -4.53 -58.63
N LEU A 8 -32.75 -4.16 -57.58
CA LEU A 8 -32.35 -3.15 -56.62
C LEU A 8 -31.29 -3.75 -55.68
N LEU A 9 -30.03 -3.34 -55.82
CA LEU A 9 -28.94 -3.70 -54.92
C LEU A 9 -28.98 -2.76 -53.71
N VAL A 10 -29.48 -3.26 -52.58
CA VAL A 10 -29.46 -2.53 -51.30
C VAL A 10 -28.11 -2.79 -50.62
N VAL A 11 -27.23 -1.80 -50.63
CA VAL A 11 -25.95 -1.81 -49.90
C VAL A 11 -26.22 -1.37 -48.47
N ALA A 12 -26.20 -2.31 -47.52
CA ALA A 12 -26.31 -2.02 -46.09
C ALA A 12 -24.94 -1.59 -45.55
N LEU A 13 -24.77 -0.30 -45.25
CA LEU A 13 -23.62 0.20 -44.49
C LEU A 13 -23.80 -0.10 -43.00
N PRO A 14 -22.83 -0.73 -42.32
CA PRO A 14 -22.86 -0.86 -40.87
C PRO A 14 -22.56 0.49 -40.22
N PHE A 15 -23.57 1.06 -39.56
CA PHE A 15 -23.41 2.19 -38.64
C PHE A 15 -22.61 1.72 -37.42
N LEU A 16 -21.32 2.05 -37.38
CA LEU A 16 -20.51 1.93 -36.17
C LEU A 16 -20.95 3.04 -35.20
N MET A 17 -21.94 2.75 -34.36
CA MET A 17 -22.29 3.57 -33.19
C MET A 17 -21.10 3.52 -32.23
N SER A 18 -20.24 4.53 -32.26
CA SER A 18 -19.24 4.74 -31.21
C SER A 18 -20.00 5.01 -29.92
N SER A 19 -19.97 4.07 -28.98
CA SER A 19 -20.55 4.26 -27.65
C SER A 19 -20.04 5.57 -27.05
N PRO A 20 -20.92 6.44 -26.51
CA PRO A 20 -20.48 7.64 -25.84
C PRO A 20 -19.53 7.24 -24.70
N VAL A 21 -18.34 7.81 -24.69
CA VAL A 21 -17.42 7.74 -23.56
C VAL A 21 -18.10 8.53 -22.45
N TRP A 22 -18.91 7.85 -21.62
CA TRP A 22 -19.49 8.44 -20.42
C TRP A 22 -18.31 8.89 -19.57
N ALA A 23 -18.18 10.21 -19.39
CA ALA A 23 -17.20 10.80 -18.50
C ALA A 23 -17.36 10.15 -17.13
N GLN A 24 -16.37 9.35 -16.72
CA GLN A 24 -16.33 8.82 -15.36
C GLN A 24 -16.40 10.02 -14.43
N ALA A 25 -17.41 10.03 -13.55
CA ALA A 25 -17.55 11.08 -12.55
C ALA A 25 -16.20 11.24 -11.84
N PRO A 26 -15.71 12.48 -11.64
CA PRO A 26 -14.41 12.70 -11.02
C PRO A 26 -14.39 11.97 -9.68
N GLU A 27 -13.46 11.03 -9.52
CA GLU A 27 -13.30 10.30 -8.27
C GLU A 27 -12.90 11.31 -7.20
N MET A 28 -13.84 11.63 -6.31
CA MET A 28 -13.52 12.53 -5.20
C MET A 28 -12.48 11.86 -4.30
N PRO A 29 -11.40 12.56 -3.92
CA PRO A 29 -10.44 12.04 -2.97
C PRO A 29 -11.18 11.74 -1.65
N SER A 30 -11.04 10.52 -1.18
CA SER A 30 -11.65 10.08 0.07
C SER A 30 -10.59 9.49 0.96
N ASN A 31 -10.36 10.11 2.12
CA ASN A 31 -9.53 9.56 3.17
C ASN A 31 -10.40 8.95 4.28
N LEU A 32 -9.90 7.84 4.83
CA LEU A 32 -10.42 7.17 6.01
C LEU A 32 -9.40 7.36 7.14
N GLN A 33 -9.85 7.91 8.25
CA GLN A 33 -9.06 8.05 9.47
C GLN A 33 -9.59 7.05 10.50
N ILE A 34 -8.73 6.19 11.00
CA ILE A 34 -9.05 5.25 12.08
C ILE A 34 -8.24 5.67 13.28
N VAL A 35 -8.94 5.92 14.38
CA VAL A 35 -8.33 6.42 15.60
C VAL A 35 -8.90 5.69 16.79
N GLY A 36 -8.24 5.78 17.93
CA GLY A 36 -8.79 5.30 19.19
C GLY A 36 -7.72 4.68 20.05
N THR A 37 -8.03 3.58 20.75
CA THR A 37 -7.11 2.95 21.70
C THR A 37 -6.86 1.48 21.38
N ILE A 38 -5.62 1.04 21.54
CA ILE A 38 -5.18 -0.35 21.45
C ILE A 38 -4.80 -0.83 22.86
N ARG A 39 -5.18 -2.04 23.24
CA ARG A 39 -4.83 -2.65 24.53
C ARG A 39 -4.27 -4.04 24.33
N ALA A 40 -3.18 -4.35 25.03
CA ALA A 40 -2.70 -5.72 25.12
C ALA A 40 -3.60 -6.53 26.07
N THR A 41 -3.73 -7.82 25.79
CA THR A 41 -4.42 -8.81 26.60
C THR A 41 -3.52 -10.04 26.79
N GLY A 42 -3.75 -10.81 27.86
CA GLY A 42 -2.90 -11.95 28.19
C GLY A 42 -1.46 -11.51 28.53
N ASP A 43 -0.48 -12.23 27.98
CA ASP A 43 0.94 -12.00 28.20
C ASP A 43 1.59 -11.12 27.12
N ALA A 44 0.81 -10.58 26.18
CA ALA A 44 1.34 -9.67 25.17
C ALA A 44 1.91 -8.40 25.83
N PRO A 45 3.05 -7.88 25.33
CA PRO A 45 3.59 -6.63 25.85
C PRO A 45 2.56 -5.50 25.66
N PRO A 46 2.49 -4.50 26.57
CA PRO A 46 1.63 -3.35 26.34
C PRO A 46 2.11 -2.54 25.12
N PRO A 47 1.20 -1.90 24.36
CA PRO A 47 1.58 -1.05 23.24
C PRO A 47 2.39 0.15 23.72
N LYS A 48 3.33 0.59 22.91
CA LYS A 48 4.23 1.71 23.21
C LYS A 48 4.13 2.79 22.16
N ALA A 49 4.42 4.03 22.55
CA ALA A 49 4.56 5.12 21.61
C ALA A 49 5.58 4.76 20.51
N GLY A 50 5.19 4.91 19.25
CA GLY A 50 6.00 4.55 18.09
C GLY A 50 5.76 3.15 17.54
N ASP A 51 4.98 2.29 18.20
CA ASP A 51 4.55 1.02 17.62
C ASP A 51 3.77 1.28 16.31
N THR A 52 3.96 0.41 15.32
CA THR A 52 3.38 0.60 13.98
C THR A 52 2.02 -0.08 13.91
N VAL A 53 1.00 0.60 13.39
CA VAL A 53 -0.30 -0.02 13.06
C VAL A 53 -0.37 -0.21 11.55
N LYS A 54 -0.46 -1.45 11.08
CA LYS A 54 -0.59 -1.78 9.65
C LYS A 54 -2.06 -1.99 9.31
N VAL A 55 -2.45 -1.55 8.12
CA VAL A 55 -3.69 -1.98 7.47
C VAL A 55 -3.30 -2.89 6.31
N VAL A 56 -3.71 -4.14 6.37
CA VAL A 56 -3.35 -5.17 5.41
C VAL A 56 -4.59 -5.68 4.69
N GLU A 57 -4.45 -6.10 3.44
CA GLU A 57 -5.56 -6.75 2.72
C GLU A 57 -5.98 -8.06 3.42
N ASP A 58 -7.28 -8.37 3.41
CA ASP A 58 -7.83 -9.63 3.95
C ASP A 58 -7.58 -10.81 3.00
N LYS A 59 -6.31 -11.10 2.75
CA LYS A 59 -5.82 -12.25 1.99
C LYS A 59 -4.54 -12.80 2.62
N GLU A 60 -4.20 -14.03 2.27
CA GLU A 60 -2.92 -14.63 2.63
C GLU A 60 -1.79 -13.77 2.06
N ASN A 61 -0.86 -13.32 2.91
CA ASN A 61 0.19 -12.35 2.56
C ASN A 61 -0.35 -11.04 1.97
N GLY A 62 -1.42 -10.51 2.56
CA GLY A 62 -2.03 -9.24 2.18
C GLY A 62 -1.02 -8.09 2.12
N ALA A 63 -1.09 -7.30 1.05
CA ALA A 63 -0.26 -6.12 0.91
C ALA A 63 -0.62 -5.08 1.97
N VAL A 64 0.38 -4.37 2.49
CA VAL A 64 0.16 -3.23 3.39
C VAL A 64 -0.45 -2.10 2.57
N SER A 65 -1.69 -1.76 2.89
CA SER A 65 -2.46 -0.70 2.22
C SER A 65 -2.25 0.66 2.87
N ALA A 66 -1.96 0.67 4.17
CA ALA A 66 -1.63 1.87 4.93
C ALA A 66 -0.87 1.53 6.21
N THR A 67 -0.19 2.53 6.76
CA THR A 67 0.47 2.45 8.06
C THR A 67 0.10 3.66 8.90
N GLY A 68 -0.04 3.44 10.19
CA GLY A 68 -0.17 4.46 11.22
C GLY A 68 0.72 4.12 12.41
N SER A 69 0.50 4.84 13.52
CA SER A 69 1.34 4.69 14.70
C SER A 69 0.52 4.79 15.98
N VAL A 70 1.02 4.11 17.02
CA VAL A 70 0.64 4.36 18.41
C VAL A 70 1.33 5.65 18.85
N LEU A 71 0.53 6.60 19.34
CA LEU A 71 0.92 7.97 19.68
C LEU A 71 1.44 8.09 21.11
N ASP A 72 0.98 7.23 22.02
CA ASP A 72 1.35 7.24 23.43
C ASP A 72 1.38 5.83 24.06
N ASP A 73 1.95 5.73 25.26
CA ASP A 73 2.02 4.46 26.01
C ASP A 73 0.67 4.04 26.61
N GLN A 74 -0.39 4.83 26.41
CA GLN A 74 -1.76 4.42 26.73
C GLN A 74 -2.42 3.67 25.56
N GLY A 75 -1.70 3.52 24.44
CA GLY A 75 -2.16 2.81 23.25
C GLY A 75 -3.06 3.68 22.36
N THR A 76 -3.09 5.00 22.53
CA THR A 76 -3.79 5.88 21.58
C THR A 76 -3.14 5.71 20.21
N PHE A 77 -3.91 5.50 19.15
CA PHE A 77 -3.35 5.30 17.81
C PHE A 77 -4.07 6.13 16.75
N TYR A 78 -3.37 6.36 15.64
CA TYR A 78 -3.90 7.03 14.45
C TYR A 78 -3.42 6.32 13.19
N VAL A 79 -4.35 6.02 12.30
CA VAL A 79 -4.10 5.49 10.95
C VAL A 79 -4.86 6.35 9.96
N GLU A 80 -4.18 6.80 8.92
CA GLU A 80 -4.81 7.47 7.79
C GLU A 80 -4.63 6.65 6.52
N MET A 81 -5.74 6.45 5.82
CA MET A 81 -5.78 5.74 4.56
C MET A 81 -6.33 6.65 3.48
N ASN A 82 -5.59 6.79 2.40
CA ASN A 82 -6.10 7.42 1.19
C ASN A 82 -6.77 6.36 0.32
N LYS A 83 -7.99 6.61 -0.17
CA LYS A 83 -8.61 5.73 -1.17
C LYS A 83 -7.70 5.66 -2.38
N GLN A 84 -7.31 4.45 -2.70
CA GLN A 84 -6.80 4.10 -4.02
C GLN A 84 -7.87 3.23 -4.68
N ALA A 85 -7.96 3.28 -6.01
CA ALA A 85 -8.85 2.44 -6.81
C ALA A 85 -8.92 0.96 -6.37
N PRO A 86 -7.82 0.26 -6.00
CA PRO A 86 -7.88 -1.13 -5.55
C PRO A 86 -8.57 -1.38 -4.20
N TYR A 87 -8.87 -0.34 -3.41
CA TYR A 87 -9.41 -0.51 -2.05
C TYR A 87 -10.91 -0.29 -1.94
N ASN A 88 -11.60 0.02 -3.05
CA ASN A 88 -13.03 0.34 -3.01
C ASN A 88 -13.88 -0.88 -2.66
N GLY A 89 -14.17 -1.05 -1.37
CA GLY A 89 -14.90 -2.19 -0.84
C GLY A 89 -14.05 -3.43 -0.60
N THR A 90 -12.73 -3.35 -0.76
CA THR A 90 -11.83 -4.45 -0.43
C THR A 90 -11.80 -4.62 1.09
N PRO A 91 -12.00 -5.85 1.62
CA PRO A 91 -11.86 -6.12 3.04
C PRO A 91 -10.40 -5.98 3.46
N LEU A 92 -10.17 -5.24 4.54
CA LEU A 92 -8.87 -4.96 5.11
C LEU A 92 -8.88 -5.37 6.59
N ARG A 93 -7.73 -5.74 7.11
CA ARG A 93 -7.50 -6.09 8.51
C ARG A 93 -6.51 -5.13 9.14
N LEU A 94 -6.61 -4.94 10.44
CA LEU A 94 -5.65 -4.15 11.20
C LEU A 94 -4.70 -5.06 11.96
N GLN A 95 -3.42 -4.68 11.99
CA GLN A 95 -2.38 -5.35 12.74
C GLN A 95 -1.54 -4.30 13.49
N ILE A 96 -0.99 -4.67 14.64
CA ILE A 96 0.02 -3.88 15.35
C ILE A 96 1.36 -4.59 15.28
N VAL A 97 2.43 -3.83 15.06
CA VAL A 97 3.81 -4.27 15.17
C VAL A 97 4.37 -3.74 16.47
N THR A 98 4.59 -4.64 17.43
CA THR A 98 5.22 -4.30 18.71
C THR A 98 6.29 -5.34 19.04
N GLY A 99 7.44 -4.87 19.53
CA GLY A 99 8.59 -5.76 19.78
C GLY A 99 9.08 -6.52 18.53
N GLY A 100 8.80 -6.02 17.33
CA GLY A 100 9.13 -6.68 16.06
C GLY A 100 8.19 -7.82 15.65
N GLN A 101 7.08 -8.03 16.36
CA GLN A 101 6.09 -9.05 16.06
C GLN A 101 4.78 -8.41 15.58
N ASP A 102 4.16 -9.04 14.58
CA ASP A 102 2.84 -8.63 14.05
C ASP A 102 1.73 -9.33 14.84
N PHE A 103 0.81 -8.56 15.41
CA PHE A 103 -0.37 -9.07 16.10
C PHE A 103 -1.65 -8.62 15.41
N PRO A 104 -2.63 -9.50 15.20
CA PRO A 104 -3.91 -9.11 14.63
C PRO A 104 -4.68 -8.29 15.67
N LEU A 105 -5.23 -7.15 15.25
CA LEU A 105 -6.06 -6.33 16.10
C LEU A 105 -7.50 -6.85 16.09
N LYS A 106 -8.09 -6.94 17.28
CA LYS A 106 -9.43 -7.48 17.53
C LYS A 106 -10.35 -6.45 18.15
N GLU A 107 -11.65 -6.59 17.90
CA GLU A 107 -12.71 -5.86 18.57
C GLU A 107 -13.59 -6.89 19.30
N GLY A 108 -13.49 -6.92 20.63
CA GLY A 108 -13.97 -8.06 21.41
C GLY A 108 -13.17 -9.32 21.08
N LYS A 109 -13.85 -10.37 20.57
CA LYS A 109 -13.22 -11.65 20.20
C LYS A 109 -12.93 -11.80 18.70
N ALA A 110 -13.41 -10.88 17.88
CA ALA A 110 -13.31 -10.96 16.43
C ALA A 110 -12.15 -10.11 15.92
N GLU A 111 -11.42 -10.60 14.91
CA GLU A 111 -10.43 -9.80 14.19
C GLU A 111 -11.13 -8.63 13.48
N VAL A 112 -10.51 -7.45 13.55
CA VAL A 112 -11.09 -6.25 12.96
C VAL A 112 -10.99 -6.34 11.45
N ARG A 113 -12.15 -6.29 10.80
CA ARG A 113 -12.27 -6.18 9.35
C ARG A 113 -12.96 -4.88 9.01
N ILE A 114 -12.29 -4.06 8.21
CA ILE A 114 -12.84 -2.81 7.68
C ILE A 114 -13.01 -2.95 6.17
N SER A 115 -14.02 -2.29 5.62
CA SER A 115 -14.11 -2.08 4.18
C SER A 115 -14.37 -0.61 3.93
N PHE A 116 -13.57 0.00 3.07
CA PHE A 116 -13.72 1.40 2.75
C PHE A 116 -14.30 1.55 1.35
N LYS A 117 -15.57 1.94 1.29
CA LYS A 117 -16.17 2.47 0.07
C LYS A 117 -16.19 3.98 0.24
N GLY A 118 -15.43 4.69 -0.59
CA GLY A 118 -15.41 6.16 -0.53
C GLY A 118 -16.83 6.71 -0.67
N GLY A 119 -17.23 7.58 0.26
CA GLY A 119 -18.52 8.27 0.25
C GLY A 119 -18.49 9.52 1.13
N PHE A 120 -19.20 10.57 0.72
CA PHE A 120 -19.28 11.84 1.47
C PHE A 120 -20.06 11.65 2.78
N PRO A 121 -19.71 12.33 3.90
CA PRO A 121 -18.71 13.40 4.06
C PRO A 121 -17.27 12.91 4.26
N PHE A 122 -16.29 13.77 3.93
CA PHE A 122 -14.85 13.48 4.07
C PHE A 122 -14.13 14.50 5.00
N PRO A 123 -13.11 14.08 5.77
CA PRO A 123 -12.65 12.69 5.95
C PRO A 123 -13.69 11.82 6.64
N LYS A 124 -13.74 10.52 6.30
CA LYS A 124 -14.49 9.56 7.11
C LYS A 124 -13.63 9.23 8.31
N ARG A 125 -14.13 9.45 9.53
CA ARG A 125 -13.44 9.10 10.78
C ARG A 125 -14.14 7.93 11.48
N GLU A 126 -13.36 6.95 11.92
CA GLU A 126 -13.81 5.83 12.74
C GLU A 126 -13.01 5.79 14.04
N ASP A 127 -13.69 6.01 15.17
CA ASP A 127 -13.12 5.82 16.50
C ASP A 127 -13.33 4.36 16.97
N ARG A 128 -12.26 3.66 17.40
CA ARG A 128 -12.27 2.23 17.75
C ARG A 128 -11.51 1.91 19.04
N THR A 129 -11.92 0.84 19.73
CA THR A 129 -11.17 0.26 20.85
C THR A 129 -10.77 -1.16 20.50
N LEU A 130 -9.47 -1.39 20.37
CA LEU A 130 -8.89 -2.60 19.80
C LEU A 130 -8.03 -3.34 20.82
N TYR A 131 -7.91 -4.66 20.62
CA TYR A 131 -7.19 -5.56 21.52
C TYR A 131 -6.24 -6.50 20.76
N TYR A 132 -5.19 -6.98 21.40
CA TYR A 132 -4.30 -8.04 20.88
C TYR A 132 -3.70 -8.88 22.02
N GLY A 133 -3.40 -10.16 21.79
CA GLY A 133 -2.67 -11.01 22.74
C GLY A 133 -3.46 -12.10 23.49
N ASP A 134 -4.77 -12.21 23.28
CA ASP A 134 -5.67 -13.18 23.93
C ASP A 134 -5.56 -14.60 23.33
N GLY A 135 -4.34 -15.10 23.15
CA GLY A 135 -4.09 -16.40 22.51
C GLY A 135 -4.18 -16.36 20.98
N SER A 136 -4.27 -15.17 20.38
CA SER A 136 -3.77 -15.02 19.01
C SER A 136 -2.27 -15.27 19.05
N GLU A 137 -1.82 -16.38 18.47
CA GLU A 137 -0.42 -16.49 18.13
C GLU A 137 -0.04 -15.24 17.31
N PRO A 138 1.16 -14.68 17.54
CA PRO A 138 1.67 -13.63 16.67
C PRO A 138 1.43 -14.10 15.23
N VAL A 139 0.84 -13.26 14.39
CA VAL A 139 0.74 -13.62 12.98
C VAL A 139 2.19 -13.80 12.57
N ALA A 140 2.58 -15.04 12.22
CA ALA A 140 3.90 -15.29 11.71
C ALA A 140 4.09 -14.26 10.59
N ALA A 141 5.02 -13.31 10.81
CA ALA A 141 5.22 -12.18 9.91
C ALA A 141 5.16 -12.74 8.49
N PRO A 142 4.22 -12.26 7.64
CA PRO A 142 3.72 -12.95 6.46
C PRO A 142 4.92 -13.55 5.76
N ALA A 143 5.05 -14.89 5.83
CA ALA A 143 6.31 -15.61 5.75
C ALA A 143 7.28 -14.81 4.92
N ALA A 144 8.11 -14.00 5.59
CA ALA A 144 9.05 -13.11 4.91
C ALA A 144 9.71 -14.01 3.90
N ALA A 145 9.49 -13.77 2.60
CA ALA A 145 9.93 -14.66 1.54
C ALA A 145 11.35 -15.04 1.89
N LYS A 146 11.51 -16.28 2.37
CA LYS A 146 12.49 -16.71 3.38
C LYS A 146 13.67 -15.74 3.43
N ALA A 147 13.68 -14.80 4.40
CA ALA A 147 14.85 -13.97 4.63
C ALA A 147 16.00 -14.93 4.87
N ALA A 148 16.81 -15.12 3.82
CA ALA A 148 17.97 -15.97 3.87
C ALA A 148 18.85 -15.47 5.01
N PRO A 149 19.52 -16.36 5.75
CA PRO A 149 20.42 -15.94 6.81
C PRO A 149 21.32 -14.84 6.27
N ALA A 150 21.48 -13.76 7.04
CA ALA A 150 22.44 -12.70 6.80
C ALA A 150 23.83 -13.34 6.62
N THR A 151 24.11 -13.73 5.39
CA THR A 151 25.32 -14.43 4.96
C THR A 151 25.94 -13.49 3.95
N ALA A 152 27.00 -12.83 4.40
CA ALA A 152 28.08 -12.26 3.60
C ALA A 152 27.69 -11.70 2.22
N ALA A 153 27.69 -10.36 2.11
CA ALA A 153 27.97 -9.63 0.87
C ALA A 153 27.42 -10.29 -0.41
N GLY A 154 26.10 -10.47 -0.47
CA GLY A 154 25.45 -10.68 -1.75
C GLY A 154 25.71 -9.45 -2.61
N THR A 155 26.29 -9.65 -3.79
CA THR A 155 26.59 -8.55 -4.73
C THR A 155 25.34 -7.73 -4.96
N GLN A 156 25.28 -6.54 -4.36
CA GLN A 156 24.24 -5.54 -4.54
C GLN A 156 23.98 -5.37 -6.05
N VAL A 157 22.81 -5.79 -6.54
CA VAL A 157 22.47 -5.69 -7.97
C VAL A 157 21.90 -4.31 -8.29
N CYS A 158 22.65 -3.29 -7.89
CA CYS A 158 22.41 -1.93 -8.31
C CYS A 158 23.04 -1.68 -9.68
N PRO A 159 22.35 -0.95 -10.57
CA PRO A 159 23.00 -0.44 -11.77
C PRO A 159 24.14 0.51 -11.37
N ALA A 160 25.18 0.59 -12.19
CA ALA A 160 26.35 1.44 -11.92
C ALA A 160 25.99 2.93 -11.76
N SER A 161 24.83 3.36 -12.29
CA SER A 161 24.29 4.70 -12.16
C SER A 161 23.62 4.99 -10.82
N LEU A 162 23.30 3.97 -10.01
CA LEU A 162 22.61 4.10 -8.73
C LEU A 162 23.36 3.35 -7.62
N PRO A 163 24.49 3.89 -7.11
CA PRO A 163 25.35 3.18 -6.17
C PRO A 163 24.68 2.86 -4.82
N LYS A 164 23.54 3.49 -4.50
CA LYS A 164 22.80 3.32 -3.23
C LYS A 164 21.33 2.94 -3.46
N CYS A 165 21.05 2.17 -4.51
CA CYS A 165 19.68 1.92 -4.95
C CYS A 165 18.86 0.99 -4.04
N ASP A 166 19.52 0.18 -3.20
CA ASP A 166 18.91 -0.72 -2.23
C ASP A 166 18.63 0.03 -0.92
N VAL A 167 17.43 0.60 -0.83
CA VAL A 167 17.05 1.51 0.27
C VAL A 167 16.54 0.70 1.47
N ASN A 168 15.92 -0.46 1.23
CA ASN A 168 15.41 -1.34 2.28
C ASN A 168 16.47 -2.33 2.82
N GLY A 169 17.61 -2.49 2.13
CA GLY A 169 18.73 -3.35 2.52
C GLY A 169 18.51 -4.83 2.23
N ASP A 170 17.65 -5.18 1.27
CA ASP A 170 17.30 -6.57 0.93
C ASP A 170 18.21 -7.20 -0.14
N GLY A 171 19.17 -6.43 -0.68
CA GLY A 171 20.13 -6.85 -1.69
C GLY A 171 19.62 -6.76 -3.13
N THR A 172 18.37 -6.34 -3.36
CA THR A 172 17.75 -6.28 -4.69
C THR A 172 17.08 -4.95 -4.96
N PHE A 173 17.44 -4.31 -6.07
CA PHE A 173 16.75 -3.10 -6.51
C PHE A 173 15.38 -3.40 -7.11
N THR A 174 14.31 -2.97 -6.44
CA THR A 174 12.92 -3.21 -6.85
C THR A 174 12.05 -1.95 -6.75
N GLN A 175 10.75 -2.10 -7.05
CA GLN A 175 9.77 -1.03 -6.85
C GLN A 175 9.63 -0.63 -5.36
N ALA A 176 9.92 -1.55 -4.42
CA ALA A 176 9.84 -1.27 -3.00
C ALA A 176 10.83 -0.16 -2.58
N ASP A 177 12.03 -0.16 -3.16
CA ASP A 177 13.03 0.89 -2.91
C ASP A 177 12.56 2.25 -3.42
N LEU A 178 11.96 2.29 -4.61
CA LEU A 178 11.42 3.52 -5.20
C LEU A 178 10.27 4.10 -4.37
N ASP A 179 9.45 3.25 -3.77
CA ASP A 179 8.36 3.68 -2.91
C ASP A 179 8.89 4.31 -1.60
N LEU A 180 10.01 3.80 -1.07
CA LEU A 180 10.72 4.41 0.06
C LEU A 180 11.33 5.76 -0.30
N VAL A 181 12.04 5.87 -1.44
CA VAL A 181 12.57 7.17 -1.93
C VAL A 181 11.43 8.18 -2.07
N LYS A 182 10.30 7.77 -2.65
CA LYS A 182 9.12 8.63 -2.81
C LYS A 182 8.49 9.06 -1.49
N ALA A 183 8.56 8.22 -0.45
CA ALA A 183 8.10 8.58 0.88
C ALA A 183 9.03 9.62 1.53
N GLU A 184 10.34 9.40 1.41
CA GLU A 184 11.39 10.28 1.95
C GLU A 184 11.36 11.68 1.32
N LEU A 185 11.06 11.78 0.02
CA LEU A 185 10.91 13.07 -0.68
C LEU A 185 9.78 13.97 -0.15
N LYS A 186 8.84 13.40 0.62
CA LYS A 186 7.74 14.16 1.24
C LYS A 186 8.13 14.70 2.63
N LEU A 187 9.25 14.25 3.18
CA LEU A 187 9.73 14.69 4.48
C LEU A 187 10.48 16.01 4.34
N LYS A 188 10.39 16.85 5.38
CA LYS A 188 11.13 18.12 5.45
C LYS A 188 12.65 17.89 5.56
N THR A 189 13.05 16.74 6.08
CA THR A 189 14.44 16.30 6.25
C THR A 189 14.55 14.83 5.81
N PRO A 190 14.76 14.59 4.51
CA PRO A 190 14.89 13.24 3.98
C PRO A 190 16.14 12.54 4.49
N SER A 191 16.06 11.23 4.65
CA SER A 191 17.21 10.38 4.98
C SER A 191 18.21 10.33 3.83
N ALA A 192 19.51 10.44 4.13
CA ALA A 192 20.60 10.27 3.14
C ALA A 192 20.62 8.88 2.47
N LYS A 193 19.83 7.92 2.96
CA LYS A 193 19.60 6.63 2.31
C LYS A 193 18.76 6.73 1.04
N ALA A 194 17.97 7.79 0.87
CA ALA A 194 17.15 8.01 -0.32
C ALA A 194 17.87 8.73 -1.46
N ASP A 195 19.12 9.18 -1.23
CA ASP A 195 20.05 9.67 -2.25
C ASP A 195 20.61 8.44 -2.99
N ILE A 196 19.82 7.89 -3.91
CA ILE A 196 20.14 6.62 -4.57
C ILE A 196 21.18 6.80 -5.69
N ASN A 197 21.29 8.02 -6.24
CA ASN A 197 22.24 8.36 -7.28
C ASN A 197 23.61 8.81 -6.73
N GLY A 198 23.70 9.12 -5.43
CA GLY A 198 24.94 9.48 -4.75
C GLY A 198 25.40 10.92 -5.01
N ASP A 199 24.52 11.82 -5.46
CA ASP A 199 24.85 13.22 -5.73
C ASP A 199 24.86 14.10 -4.47
N GLY A 200 24.47 13.53 -3.33
CA GLY A 200 24.46 14.17 -2.02
C GLY A 200 23.20 14.98 -1.73
N GLN A 201 22.19 14.93 -2.60
CA GLN A 201 20.89 15.56 -2.40
C GLN A 201 19.77 14.55 -2.60
N VAL A 202 18.85 14.48 -1.64
CA VAL A 202 17.64 13.66 -1.81
C VAL A 202 16.57 14.51 -2.49
N ASN A 203 16.36 14.30 -3.79
CA ASN A 203 15.43 15.08 -4.59
C ASN A 203 14.72 14.24 -5.68
N SER A 204 13.90 14.87 -6.52
CA SER A 204 13.14 14.13 -7.53
C SER A 204 14.01 13.45 -8.60
N ALA A 205 15.28 13.83 -8.74
CA ALA A 205 16.23 13.20 -9.66
C ALA A 205 16.54 11.75 -9.24
N ASP A 206 16.62 11.48 -7.94
CA ASP A 206 16.74 10.12 -7.38
C ASP A 206 15.63 9.22 -7.91
N LEU A 207 14.38 9.65 -7.73
CA LEU A 207 13.21 8.87 -8.13
C LEU A 207 13.15 8.67 -9.66
N VAL A 208 13.45 9.70 -10.45
CA VAL A 208 13.43 9.63 -11.92
C VAL A 208 14.49 8.68 -12.46
N GLN A 209 15.72 8.75 -11.93
CA GLN A 209 16.79 7.83 -12.33
C GLN A 209 16.48 6.39 -11.90
N GLY A 210 15.97 6.21 -10.68
CA GLY A 210 15.52 4.92 -10.19
C GLY A 210 14.47 4.24 -11.09
N ILE A 211 13.43 4.99 -11.50
CA ILE A 211 12.40 4.50 -12.43
C ILE A 211 12.98 4.16 -13.80
N LYS A 212 13.93 4.97 -14.30
CA LYS A 212 14.56 4.76 -15.61
C LYS A 212 15.33 3.43 -15.64
N GLU A 213 16.14 3.17 -14.62
CA GLU A 213 16.93 1.94 -14.52
C GLU A 213 16.05 0.70 -14.29
N LEU A 214 14.99 0.81 -13.49
CA LEU A 214 14.06 -0.29 -13.26
C LEU A 214 13.31 -0.69 -14.53
N LYS A 215 12.98 0.28 -15.41
CA LYS A 215 12.34 0.02 -16.70
C LYS A 215 13.27 -0.58 -17.75
N LEU A 216 14.58 -0.31 -17.67
CA LEU A 216 15.59 -0.87 -18.60
C LEU A 216 15.93 -2.33 -18.30
N LYS A 217 15.55 -2.86 -17.13
CA LYS A 217 15.71 -4.29 -16.76
C LYS A 217 14.59 -5.22 -17.29
N LYS A 218 13.54 -4.69 -17.94
CA LYS A 218 12.47 -5.48 -18.58
C LYS A 218 12.76 -5.74 -20.05
#